data_AF-A0A7S3MJ17-F1
#
_entry.id   AF-A0A7S3MJ17-F1
#
_cell.length_a   1.000
_cell.length_b   1.000
_cell.length_c   1.000
_cell.angle_alpha   90.00
_cell.angle_beta   90.00
_cell.angle_gamma   90.00
#
_symmetry.space_group_name_H-M   'P 1'
#
loop_
_entity.id
_entity.type
_entity.pdbx_description
1 polymer ?
#
loop_
_entity_poly.entity_id
_entity_poly.type
_entity_poly.pdbx_seq_one_letter_code
_entity_poly.pdbx_strand_id
1 'polypeptide(L)'
;RGEDTQDDTVWVVKSHSPWVMTFTKTFYANKVITVVRNPLDSYISWINMINLSNHAEKVPFDFEAEYPNFFEWTSKYCFDSIKKWYAQMMNDAKFHEVPTLFIRYEDLVMDPEPQ
;
A
#
# COMPACT_ATOMS: atom_id res chain seq x y z
N ARG A 1 -7.03 0.21 -29.96
CA ARG A 1 -7.02 1.69 -29.99
C ARG A 1 -5.91 2.09 -29.03
N GLY A 2 -4.77 2.57 -29.52
CA GLY A 2 -3.62 2.80 -28.65
C GLY A 2 -2.35 3.14 -29.41
N GLU A 3 -2.29 4.39 -29.87
CA GLU A 3 -1.25 5.39 -29.59
C GLU A 3 -1.85 6.71 -30.15
N ASP A 4 -1.70 7.84 -29.46
CA ASP A 4 -2.14 9.18 -29.93
C ASP A 4 -3.66 9.49 -29.97
N THR A 5 -4.45 8.88 -29.09
CA THR A 5 -5.83 9.31 -28.86
C THR A 5 -5.84 10.38 -27.77
N GLN A 6 -6.05 11.65 -28.13
CA GLN A 6 -6.39 12.72 -27.18
C GLN A 6 -7.90 12.73 -26.98
N ASP A 7 -8.36 12.15 -25.88
CA ASP A 7 -9.75 12.19 -25.43
C ASP A 7 -9.78 12.56 -23.93
N ASP A 8 -10.99 12.72 -23.37
CA ASP A 8 -11.18 13.03 -21.95
C ASP A 8 -10.90 11.81 -21.03
N THR A 9 -10.14 10.81 -21.50
CA THR A 9 -9.83 9.63 -20.69
C THR A 9 -8.75 9.92 -19.66
N VAL A 10 -8.87 9.23 -18.52
CA VAL A 10 -7.89 9.28 -17.44
C VAL A 10 -7.21 7.94 -17.33
N TRP A 11 -5.88 7.94 -17.33
CA TRP A 11 -5.09 6.75 -17.05
C TRP A 11 -4.93 6.55 -15.54
N VAL A 12 -5.40 5.42 -15.03
CA VAL A 12 -5.27 5.06 -13.62
C VAL A 12 -4.19 3.98 -13.47
N VAL A 13 -3.12 4.31 -12.75
CA VAL A 13 -2.01 3.39 -12.47
C VAL A 13 -2.07 2.95 -11.02
N LYS A 14 -2.20 1.64 -10.77
CA LYS A 14 -2.03 1.05 -9.44
C LYS A 14 -0.54 0.84 -9.18
N SER A 15 -0.03 1.37 -8.06
CA SER A 15 1.34 1.15 -7.63
C SER A 15 1.47 1.08 -6.11
N HIS A 16 2.50 0.39 -5.63
CA HIS A 16 2.98 0.44 -4.24
C HIS A 16 4.22 1.34 -4.08
N SER A 17 4.65 2.03 -5.15
CA SER A 17 5.72 3.01 -5.10
C SER A 17 5.50 4.04 -3.97
N PRO A 18 6.54 4.42 -3.22
CA PRO A 18 7.94 3.99 -3.31
C PRO A 18 8.21 2.69 -2.52
N TRP A 19 7.87 1.53 -3.07
CA TRP A 19 8.33 0.23 -2.58
C TRP A 19 9.71 -0.06 -3.15
N VAL A 20 10.58 -0.68 -2.35
CA VAL A 20 11.95 -1.02 -2.73
C VAL A 20 11.94 -2.19 -3.71
N MET A 21 11.55 -1.94 -4.95
CA MET A 21 11.80 -2.84 -6.07
C MET A 21 12.98 -2.30 -6.86
N THR A 22 14.06 -3.07 -6.89
CA THR A 22 15.21 -2.81 -7.74
C THR A 22 14.72 -2.67 -9.19
N PHE A 23 15.19 -1.63 -9.90
CA PHE A 23 14.83 -1.31 -11.29
C PHE A 23 13.42 -0.79 -11.56
N THR A 24 12.63 -0.43 -10.54
CA THR A 24 11.38 0.30 -10.78
C THR A 24 11.68 1.61 -11.51
N LYS A 25 11.04 1.81 -12.67
CA LYS A 25 11.13 3.06 -13.41
C LYS A 25 10.39 4.17 -12.66
N THR A 26 10.94 5.37 -12.71
CA THR A 26 10.21 6.58 -12.33
C THR A 26 8.98 6.72 -13.22
N PHE A 27 7.84 7.03 -12.61
CA PHE A 27 6.61 7.38 -13.32
C PHE A 27 6.15 8.76 -12.85
N TYR A 28 5.37 9.42 -13.70
CA TYR A 28 4.79 10.73 -13.41
C TYR A 28 3.29 10.59 -13.20
N ALA A 29 2.74 11.40 -12.32
CA ALA A 29 1.31 11.44 -12.04
C ALA A 29 0.86 12.90 -11.94
N ASN A 30 -0.33 13.20 -12.47
CA ASN A 30 -0.95 14.52 -12.31
C ASN A 30 -1.72 14.65 -10.99
N LYS A 31 -2.15 13.52 -10.41
CA LYS A 31 -2.84 13.40 -9.12
C LYS A 31 -2.47 12.06 -8.48
N VAL A 32 -2.48 11.99 -7.16
CA VAL A 32 -2.20 10.77 -6.39
C VAL A 32 -3.34 10.50 -5.42
N ILE A 33 -3.77 9.24 -5.36
CA ILE A 33 -4.65 8.73 -4.31
C ILE A 33 -3.87 7.66 -3.55
N THR A 34 -3.68 7.90 -2.25
CA THR A 34 -2.92 7.03 -1.36
C THR A 34 -3.86 6.41 -0.34
N VAL A 35 -4.05 5.09 -0.41
CA VAL A 35 -4.80 4.36 0.62
C VAL A 35 -3.86 3.95 1.74
N VAL A 36 -4.18 4.36 2.97
CA VAL A 36 -3.44 4.02 4.18
C VAL A 36 -4.29 3.12 5.06
N ARG A 37 -3.67 2.27 5.87
CA ARG A 37 -4.35 1.33 6.76
C ARG A 37 -3.55 1.19 8.05
N ASN A 38 -4.21 0.80 9.14
CA ASN A 38 -3.54 0.40 10.38
C ASN A 38 -2.35 -0.55 10.07
N PRO A 39 -1.12 -0.21 10.50
CA PRO A 39 0.06 -1.03 10.22
C PRO A 39 -0.04 -2.45 10.74
N LEU A 40 -0.69 -2.67 11.89
CA LEU A 40 -0.86 -4.00 12.47
C LEU A 40 -1.71 -4.88 11.54
N ASP A 41 -2.84 -4.35 11.06
CA ASP A 41 -3.73 -5.07 10.17
C ASP A 41 -3.11 -5.30 8.78
N SER A 42 -2.36 -4.31 8.29
CA SER A 42 -1.66 -4.39 7.01
C SER A 42 -0.57 -5.46 7.02
N TYR A 43 0.18 -5.55 8.12
CA TYR A 43 1.21 -6.56 8.32
C TYR A 43 0.63 -7.98 8.39
N ILE A 44 -0.45 -8.20 9.15
CA ILE A 44 -1.15 -9.50 9.17
C ILE A 44 -1.68 -9.88 7.79
N SER A 45 -2.24 -8.92 7.05
CA SER A 45 -2.68 -9.16 5.67
C SER A 45 -1.52 -9.55 4.75
N TRP A 46 -0.38 -8.87 4.88
CA TRP A 46 0.80 -9.11 4.06
C TRP A 46 1.46 -10.46 4.37
N ILE A 47 1.58 -10.83 5.65
CA ILE A 47 2.19 -12.11 6.04
C ILE A 47 1.35 -13.31 5.58
N ASN A 48 0.02 -13.21 5.59
CA ASN A 48 -0.84 -14.21 4.96
C ASN A 48 -0.61 -14.30 3.45
N MET A 49 -0.56 -13.14 2.77
CA MET A 49 -0.35 -13.07 1.33
C MET A 49 0.97 -13.70 0.88
N ILE A 50 2.10 -13.41 1.55
CA ILE A 50 3.39 -13.97 1.17
C ILE A 50 3.49 -15.48 1.41
N ASN A 51 2.83 -16.00 2.47
CA ASN A 51 2.90 -17.42 2.81
C ASN A 51 1.98 -18.27 1.92
N LEU A 52 0.84 -17.74 1.49
CA LEU A 52 -0.12 -18.45 0.63
C LEU A 52 -0.02 -18.07 -0.85
N SER A 53 0.78 -17.05 -1.18
CA SER A 53 0.88 -16.45 -2.52
C SER A 53 -0.49 -16.05 -3.11
N ASN A 54 -1.46 -15.72 -2.26
CA ASN A 54 -2.80 -15.31 -2.67
C ASN A 54 -3.40 -14.27 -1.70
N HIS A 55 -4.43 -13.55 -2.14
CA HIS A 55 -5.11 -12.51 -1.37
C HIS A 55 -6.45 -12.96 -0.75
N ALA A 56 -6.87 -14.21 -1.00
CA ALA A 56 -8.21 -14.68 -0.70
C ALA A 56 -8.29 -15.45 0.61
N GLU A 57 -7.20 -16.10 1.00
CA GLU A 57 -7.17 -17.04 2.11
C GLU A 57 -6.28 -16.54 3.25
N LYS A 58 -6.49 -17.14 4.42
CA LYS A 58 -5.65 -16.95 5.60
C LYS A 58 -5.09 -18.29 6.01
N VAL A 59 -3.90 -18.28 6.61
CA VAL A 59 -3.35 -19.49 7.20
C VAL A 59 -4.28 -19.97 8.33
N PRO A 60 -4.37 -21.30 8.58
CA PRO A 60 -5.27 -21.86 9.59
C PRO A 60 -4.72 -21.76 11.02
N PHE A 61 -3.64 -21.02 11.23
CA PHE A 61 -2.90 -20.93 12.50
C PHE A 61 -2.63 -19.48 12.89
N ASP A 62 -2.33 -19.25 14.16
CA ASP A 62 -1.98 -17.92 14.66
C ASP A 62 -0.47 -17.71 14.65
N PHE A 63 0.03 -16.74 13.86
CA PHE A 63 1.48 -16.49 13.76
C PHE A 63 2.10 -16.05 15.09
N GLU A 64 1.40 -15.26 15.89
CA GLU A 64 1.93 -14.72 17.15
C GLU A 64 2.02 -15.82 18.22
N ALA A 65 0.99 -16.67 18.30
CA ALA A 65 0.94 -17.75 19.28
C ALA A 65 1.81 -18.95 18.90
N GLU A 66 1.79 -19.37 17.64
CA GLU A 66 2.44 -20.61 17.19
C GLU A 66 3.86 -20.38 16.66
N TYR A 67 4.17 -19.18 16.18
CA TYR A 67 5.47 -18.83 15.59
C TYR A 67 6.03 -17.48 16.11
N PRO A 68 6.15 -17.28 17.44
CA PRO A 68 6.46 -15.98 18.05
C PRO A 68 7.79 -15.38 17.57
N ASN A 69 8.84 -16.20 17.40
CA ASN A 69 10.14 -15.70 16.93
C ASN A 69 10.07 -15.17 15.49
N PHE A 70 9.33 -15.86 14.62
CA PHE A 70 9.12 -15.43 13.23
C PHE A 70 8.29 -14.15 13.20
N PHE A 71 7.21 -14.10 13.99
CA PHE A 71 6.34 -12.94 14.09
C PHE A 71 7.07 -11.70 14.63
N GLU A 72 7.89 -11.85 15.67
CA GLU A 72 8.68 -10.74 16.22
C GLU A 72 9.72 -10.23 15.21
N TRP A 73 10.43 -11.13 14.55
CA TRP A 73 11.44 -10.75 13.56
C TRP A 73 10.84 -10.02 12.36
N THR A 74 9.77 -10.58 11.78
CA THR A 74 9.12 -10.00 10.60
C THR A 74 8.38 -8.71 10.92
N SER A 75 7.71 -8.60 12.07
CA SER A 75 7.03 -7.36 12.48
C SER A 75 8.00 -6.18 12.62
N LYS A 76 9.18 -6.38 13.23
CA LYS A 76 10.21 -5.32 13.36
C LYS A 76 10.67 -4.82 11.99
N TYR A 77 10.92 -5.73 11.05
CA TYR A 77 11.34 -5.37 9.69
C TYR A 77 10.23 -4.64 8.91
N CYS A 78 9.00 -5.15 9.00
CA CYS A 78 7.85 -4.57 8.31
C CYS A 78 7.50 -3.18 8.83
N PHE A 79 7.48 -2.97 10.15
CA PHE A 79 7.11 -1.67 10.71
C PHE A 79 8.14 -0.59 10.44
N ASP A 80 9.44 -0.91 10.41
CA ASP A 80 10.46 0.05 9.98
C ASP A 80 10.26 0.45 8.51
N SER A 81 9.95 -0.52 7.64
CA SER A 81 9.67 -0.28 6.22
C SER A 81 8.41 0.57 6.01
N ILE A 82 7.32 0.25 6.70
CA ILE A 82 6.05 1.00 6.64
C ILE A 82 6.25 2.42 7.14
N LYS A 83 7.00 2.62 8.24
CA LYS A 83 7.29 3.94 8.78
C LYS A 83 8.06 4.82 7.78
N LYS A 84 9.09 4.27 7.12
CA LYS A 84 9.85 4.97 6.09
C LYS A 84 8.97 5.31 4.89
N TRP A 85 8.12 4.37 4.46
CA TRP A 85 7.20 4.58 3.34
C TRP A 85 6.20 5.71 3.64
N TYR A 86 5.57 5.71 4.82
CA TYR A 86 4.67 6.79 5.22
C TYR A 86 5.37 8.15 5.30
N ALA A 87 6.58 8.19 5.87
CA ALA A 87 7.37 9.42 5.92
C ALA A 87 7.67 9.96 4.50
N GLN A 88 8.02 9.07 3.56
CA GLN A 88 8.25 9.45 2.17
C GLN A 88 6.97 9.99 1.53
N MET A 89 5.84 9.29 1.65
CA MET A 89 4.57 9.76 1.07
C MET A 89 4.11 11.11 1.63
N MET A 90 4.30 11.35 2.93
CA MET A 90 4.00 12.65 3.54
C MET A 90 4.94 13.75 3.05
N ASN A 91 6.22 13.44 2.85
CA ASN A 91 7.18 14.39 2.28
C ASN A 91 6.82 14.71 0.83
N ASP A 92 6.54 13.70 0.01
CA ASP A 92 6.15 13.88 -1.40
C ASP A 92 4.89 14.74 -1.49
N ALA A 93 3.88 14.49 -0.65
CA ALA A 93 2.66 15.29 -0.61
C ALA A 93 2.88 16.74 -0.16
N LYS A 94 3.95 17.01 0.61
CA LYS A 94 4.29 18.36 1.10
C LYS A 94 5.17 19.14 0.13
N PHE A 95 6.11 18.47 -0.53
CA PHE A 95 7.18 19.12 -1.29
C PHE A 95 6.98 19.00 -2.81
N HIS A 96 6.18 18.06 -3.29
CA HIS A 96 5.82 17.99 -4.70
C HIS A 96 4.52 18.73 -4.97
N GLU A 97 4.42 19.36 -6.14
CA GLU A 97 3.23 20.10 -6.59
C GLU A 97 2.13 19.18 -7.15
N VAL A 98 2.17 17.88 -6.80
CA VAL A 98 1.17 16.89 -7.25
C VAL A 98 0.09 16.74 -6.19
N PRO A 99 -1.17 17.13 -6.47
CA PRO A 99 -2.27 16.96 -5.53
C PRO A 99 -2.39 15.51 -5.07
N THR A 100 -2.30 15.30 -3.76
CA THR A 100 -2.31 13.98 -3.14
C THR A 100 -3.46 13.87 -2.13
N LEU A 101 -4.34 12.90 -2.34
CA LEU A 101 -5.43 12.55 -1.43
C LEU A 101 -5.05 11.32 -0.62
N PHE A 102 -5.11 11.41 0.71
CA PHE A 102 -4.97 10.27 1.61
C PHE A 102 -6.35 9.76 2.02
N ILE A 103 -6.57 8.45 1.90
CA ILE A 103 -7.81 7.77 2.28
C ILE A 103 -7.46 6.66 3.28
N ARG A 104 -8.14 6.60 4.42
CA ARG A 104 -7.97 5.47 5.34
C ARG A 104 -8.84 4.31 4.89
N TYR A 105 -8.27 3.12 4.85
CA TYR A 105 -9.00 1.88 4.60
C TYR A 105 -10.16 1.72 5.58
N GLU A 106 -9.95 2.10 6.84
CA GLU A 106 -10.96 2.01 7.89
C GLU A 106 -12.19 2.87 7.58
N ASP A 107 -12.01 4.04 6.95
CA ASP A 107 -13.12 4.89 6.54
C ASP A 107 -13.93 4.23 5.42
N LEU A 108 -13.26 3.63 4.44
CA LEU A 108 -13.90 2.93 3.33
C LEU A 108 -14.71 1.71 3.77
N VAL A 109 -14.30 1.03 4.84
CA VAL A 109 -15.03 -0.14 5.36
C VAL A 109 -16.20 0.28 6.24
N MET A 110 -16.04 1.36 7.02
CA MET A 110 -17.08 1.83 7.94
C MET A 110 -18.24 2.52 7.22
N ASP A 111 -17.96 3.26 6.15
CA ASP A 111 -18.94 3.99 5.35
C ASP A 111 -18.61 3.87 3.86
N PRO A 112 -18.99 2.75 3.21
CA PRO A 112 -18.55 2.44 1.85
C PRO A 112 -19.27 3.25 0.76
N GLU A 113 -20.33 3.98 1.11
CA GLU A 113 -21.07 4.81 0.15
C GLU A 113 -20.31 6.11 -0.14
N PRO A 114 -20.34 6.62 -1.38
CA PRO A 114 -19.73 7.90 -1.71
C PRO A 114 -20.44 9.04 -0.96
N GLN A 115 -19.67 9.90 -0.28
CA GLN A 115 -20.16 11.17 0.27
C GLN A 115 -20.34 12.23 -0.83
#